data_AF-A0A1S3J2H7-F1
#
_entry.id   AF-A0A1S3J2H7-F1
#
_cell.length_a   1.000
_cell.length_b   1.000
_cell.length_c   1.000
_cell.angle_alpha   90.00
_cell.angle_beta   90.00
_cell.angle_gamma   90.00
#
_symmetry.space_group_name_H-M   'P 1'
#
loop_
_entity.id
_entity.type
_entity.pdbx_description
1 polymer ?
#
loop_
_entity_poly.entity_id
_entity_poly.type
_entity_poly.pdbx_seq_one_letter_code
_entity_poly.pdbx_strand_id
1 'polypeptide(L)'
;MPGGWGRKAAGRIDRTQFGDDELLKSLGGEYNVDFTDYAQWQRTGLQAVHEHAKKSASGLVALTPERSPFTVGAGGSPFASKRIGSASSTCRHGAHKKEGPPETEEDKKRTERIKILQLRIRSRRQTLEEYKNRYYRLMDDNVTLRQEIDGVEEEAHDDVKKQLRTYEKFRGGMTKLQSRFVTDLDQAKTELRETKIKTETELAALQKLVDAVDVQLKAKQDELHVLLNYKDKEYPVKAIRIADLENEIENVQISNEEDQLELEHIIDTEIGKLKKNQNSVQKEITEHVTKEAIAKMHPSLKDMALQNMVMKKEMEFHQKEIDAQEQQNKELEDSIKQLLQDPQTNIKLQLFPEFFPMREKCTPDMEVVLDIPTQEWLPI
;
A
#
# COMPACT_ATOMS: atom_id res chain seq x y z
N MET A 1 8.26 38.14 -33.81
CA MET A 1 8.17 37.80 -32.38
C MET A 1 7.08 36.74 -32.18
N PRO A 2 7.43 35.46 -31.96
CA PRO A 2 6.56 34.56 -31.20
C PRO A 2 7.35 33.96 -30.03
N GLY A 3 6.98 34.36 -28.82
CA GLY A 3 7.54 33.83 -27.58
C GLY A 3 7.01 32.43 -27.29
N GLY A 4 7.91 31.46 -27.21
CA GLY A 4 7.61 30.08 -26.85
C GLY A 4 7.20 29.95 -25.38
N TRP A 5 5.95 29.52 -25.16
CA TRP A 5 5.41 29.15 -23.86
C TRP A 5 6.07 27.90 -23.24
N GLY A 6 6.86 27.13 -24.01
CA GLY A 6 7.44 25.86 -23.53
C GLY A 6 8.78 25.96 -22.78
N ARG A 7 9.56 27.05 -22.93
CA ARG A 7 10.94 27.09 -22.38
C ARG A 7 11.03 27.59 -20.94
N LYS A 8 10.04 28.34 -20.45
CA LYS A 8 10.07 28.93 -19.10
C LYS A 8 9.51 28.02 -18.00
N ALA A 9 8.77 26.95 -18.35
CA ALA A 9 8.20 26.03 -17.36
C ALA A 9 9.24 25.04 -16.80
N ALA A 10 10.21 24.60 -17.61
CA ALA A 10 11.17 23.56 -17.22
C ALA A 10 12.30 24.03 -16.28
N GLY A 11 12.42 25.34 -16.04
CA GLY A 11 13.48 25.94 -15.21
C GLY A 11 13.07 26.33 -13.79
N ARG A 12 11.81 26.10 -13.39
CA ARG A 12 11.29 26.48 -12.05
C ARG A 12 11.16 25.33 -11.06
N ILE A 13 11.42 24.11 -11.50
CA ILE A 13 11.38 22.93 -10.64
C ILE A 13 12.81 22.66 -10.18
N ASP A 14 13.05 22.81 -8.88
CA ASP A 14 14.33 22.48 -8.26
C ASP A 14 14.45 20.96 -8.19
N ARG A 15 15.33 20.41 -9.02
CA ARG A 15 15.31 18.98 -9.42
C ARG A 15 15.92 18.05 -8.37
N THR A 16 16.63 18.61 -7.41
CA THR A 16 17.21 17.90 -6.27
C THR A 16 16.15 17.47 -5.26
N GLN A 17 14.93 18.05 -5.30
CA GLN A 17 13.86 17.74 -4.36
C GLN A 17 13.28 16.32 -4.54
N PHE A 18 13.47 15.70 -5.71
CA PHE A 18 12.93 14.36 -6.01
C PHE A 18 13.96 13.24 -5.85
N GLY A 19 15.20 13.56 -5.48
CA GLY A 19 16.27 12.56 -5.30
C GLY A 19 16.07 11.67 -4.05
N ASP A 20 15.33 12.17 -3.06
CA ASP A 20 15.11 11.50 -1.77
C ASP A 20 13.69 10.95 -1.58
N ASP A 21 12.83 11.03 -2.60
CA ASP A 21 11.47 10.48 -2.52
C ASP A 21 11.51 8.93 -2.47
N GLU A 22 11.19 8.37 -1.31
CA GLU A 22 11.14 6.93 -1.06
C GLU A 22 10.18 6.19 -1.99
N LEU A 23 9.08 6.86 -2.39
CA LEU A 23 8.13 6.35 -3.37
C LEU A 23 8.76 6.15 -4.74
N LEU A 24 9.56 7.11 -5.23
CA LEU A 24 10.23 7.00 -6.53
C LEU A 24 11.35 5.96 -6.52
N LYS A 25 12.04 5.79 -5.38
CA LYS A 25 13.02 4.70 -5.20
C LYS A 25 12.35 3.32 -5.18
N SER A 26 11.19 3.20 -4.53
CA SER A 26 10.44 1.93 -4.50
C SER A 26 9.95 1.52 -5.89
N LEU A 27 9.41 2.47 -6.66
CA LEU A 27 8.99 2.25 -8.05
C LEU A 27 10.20 2.01 -8.97
N GLY A 28 11.34 2.67 -8.72
CA GLY A 28 12.57 2.46 -9.50
C GLY A 28 13.10 1.03 -9.38
N GLY A 29 13.01 0.45 -8.18
CA GLY A 29 13.37 -0.95 -7.94
C GLY A 29 12.40 -1.96 -8.56
N GLU A 30 11.11 -1.62 -8.65
CA GLU A 30 10.08 -2.49 -9.24
C GLU A 30 10.15 -2.53 -10.78
N TYR A 31 10.53 -1.43 -11.41
CA TYR A 31 10.59 -1.31 -12.87
C TYR A 31 12.01 -1.33 -13.45
N ASN A 32 13.05 -1.42 -12.62
CA ASN A 32 14.46 -1.35 -13.03
C ASN A 32 14.77 -0.10 -13.88
N VAL A 33 14.20 1.03 -13.47
CA VAL A 33 14.37 2.35 -14.12
C VAL A 33 14.92 3.33 -13.09
N ASP A 34 16.13 3.85 -13.34
CA ASP A 34 16.70 4.94 -12.55
C ASP A 34 16.04 6.26 -12.95
N PHE A 35 15.06 6.71 -12.15
CA PHE A 35 14.36 7.98 -12.34
C PHE A 35 15.26 9.22 -12.14
N THR A 36 16.49 9.03 -11.64
CA THR A 36 17.52 10.07 -11.55
C THR A 36 18.31 10.21 -12.85
N ASP A 37 18.34 9.18 -13.71
CA ASP A 37 19.08 9.17 -14.97
C ASP A 37 18.15 9.35 -16.18
N TYR A 38 17.77 10.60 -16.42
CA TYR A 38 16.95 11.01 -17.56
C TYR A 38 17.72 11.03 -18.91
N ALA A 39 18.97 10.57 -18.97
CA ALA A 39 19.76 10.51 -20.21
C ALA A 39 19.08 9.70 -21.32
N GLN A 40 18.30 8.68 -20.93
CA GLN A 40 17.55 7.82 -21.86
C GLN A 40 16.37 8.54 -22.55
N TRP A 41 15.91 9.66 -21.98
CA TRP A 41 14.77 10.45 -22.46
C TRP A 41 15.18 11.82 -23.02
N GLN A 42 16.46 12.16 -22.94
CA GLN A 42 17.00 13.28 -23.70
C GLN A 42 17.01 12.91 -25.18
N ARG A 43 16.31 13.71 -25.99
CA ARG A 43 16.45 13.67 -27.45
C ARG A 43 17.91 13.95 -27.78
N THR A 44 18.67 12.91 -28.10
CA THR A 44 20.00 13.01 -28.68
C THR A 44 19.84 13.73 -30.02
N GLY A 45 20.16 15.03 -30.02
CA GLY A 45 20.38 15.75 -31.25
C GLY A 45 21.55 15.06 -31.96
N LEU A 46 21.26 14.46 -33.11
CA LEU A 46 22.25 13.85 -33.99
C LEU A 46 23.45 14.79 -34.14
N GLN A 47 24.58 14.39 -33.56
CA GLN A 47 25.87 14.94 -33.92
C GLN A 47 26.12 14.58 -35.39
N ALA A 48 26.11 15.61 -36.23
CA ALA A 48 26.58 15.52 -37.59
C ALA A 48 28.09 15.26 -37.56
N VAL A 49 28.49 14.01 -37.83
CA VAL A 49 29.85 13.69 -38.24
C VAL A 49 30.01 14.17 -39.68
N HIS A 50 31.07 14.93 -39.86
CA HIS A 50 31.36 15.75 -41.02
C HIS A 50 32.53 15.10 -41.76
N GLU A 51 32.33 14.54 -42.97
CA GLU A 51 33.44 14.32 -43.91
C GLU A 51 33.02 14.56 -45.38
N HIS A 52 33.44 15.75 -45.84
CA HIS A 52 34.01 16.12 -47.15
C HIS A 52 33.35 15.72 -48.48
N ALA A 53 32.77 16.71 -49.18
CA ALA A 53 33.21 17.10 -50.54
C ALA A 53 32.69 18.50 -50.98
N LYS A 54 33.67 19.41 -51.09
CA LYS A 54 33.84 20.64 -51.90
C LYS A 54 32.63 21.38 -52.54
N LYS A 55 32.71 22.70 -52.29
CA LYS A 55 31.96 23.88 -52.77
C LYS A 55 31.89 24.06 -54.30
N SER A 56 30.75 24.61 -54.76
CA SER A 56 30.62 25.77 -55.67
C SER A 56 29.13 26.14 -55.76
N ALA A 57 28.66 27.14 -55.01
CA ALA A 57 28.48 28.55 -55.39
C ALA A 57 27.15 28.86 -56.13
N SER A 58 26.45 29.87 -55.58
CA SER A 58 25.38 30.69 -56.19
C SER A 58 23.99 30.03 -56.30
N GLY A 59 22.87 30.65 -55.96
CA GLY A 59 22.55 31.98 -55.46
C GLY A 59 21.04 32.03 -55.18
N LEU A 60 20.64 32.79 -54.17
CA LEU A 60 19.24 33.07 -53.81
C LEU A 60 18.79 34.33 -54.56
N VAL A 61 17.67 34.26 -55.28
CA VAL A 61 16.85 35.44 -55.59
C VAL A 61 15.39 35.11 -55.33
N ALA A 62 14.79 35.94 -54.47
CA ALA A 62 13.39 35.93 -54.10
C ALA A 62 12.53 36.60 -55.18
N LEU A 63 11.32 36.06 -55.35
CA LEU A 63 10.25 36.59 -56.19
C LEU A 63 9.54 37.78 -55.50
N THR A 64 9.20 38.80 -56.30
CA THR A 64 7.98 39.60 -56.13
C THR A 64 7.34 39.86 -57.51
N PRO A 65 6.03 40.15 -57.58
CA PRO A 65 5.22 39.91 -58.78
C PRO A 65 4.69 41.18 -59.49
N GLU A 66 4.27 40.99 -60.75
CA GLU A 66 3.09 41.55 -61.45
C GLU A 66 2.88 43.08 -61.55
N ARG A 67 2.91 43.63 -62.79
CA ARG A 67 1.71 44.07 -63.56
C ARG A 67 2.06 44.87 -64.84
N SER A 68 1.38 44.53 -65.94
CA SER A 68 1.22 45.30 -67.20
C SER A 68 0.16 46.44 -67.01
N PRO A 69 -0.28 47.29 -67.99
CA PRO A 69 -0.30 47.12 -69.46
C PRO A 69 -0.08 48.38 -70.38
N PHE A 70 0.04 48.11 -71.69
CA PHE A 70 -0.37 48.89 -72.88
C PHE A 70 -0.01 50.39 -73.06
N THR A 71 0.60 50.74 -74.22
CA THR A 71 -0.08 51.41 -75.38
C THR A 71 0.88 51.80 -76.54
N VAL A 72 0.45 51.49 -77.78
CA VAL A 72 0.46 52.27 -79.06
C VAL A 72 1.71 53.15 -79.37
N GLY A 73 2.37 53.15 -80.52
CA GLY A 73 2.10 52.75 -81.91
C GLY A 73 3.02 53.58 -82.85
N ALA A 74 2.88 53.39 -84.17
CA ALA A 74 3.62 54.02 -85.28
C ALA A 74 5.03 53.44 -85.52
N GLY A 75 5.38 52.87 -86.68
CA GLY A 75 4.94 53.18 -88.05
C GLY A 75 6.07 53.93 -88.75
N GLY A 76 6.76 53.27 -89.70
CA GLY A 76 7.81 53.92 -90.50
C GLY A 76 8.75 52.95 -91.20
N SER A 77 8.35 52.48 -92.38
CA SER A 77 9.25 51.88 -93.38
C SER A 77 9.87 53.00 -94.26
N PRO A 78 10.66 52.70 -95.31
CA PRO A 78 12.07 53.05 -95.44
C PRO A 78 12.29 54.15 -96.51
N PHE A 79 13.56 54.35 -96.91
CA PHE A 79 14.08 55.05 -98.11
C PHE A 79 15.06 56.18 -97.76
N ALA A 80 16.34 55.92 -98.04
CA ALA A 80 17.28 56.97 -98.39
C ALA A 80 17.87 56.61 -99.77
N SER A 81 17.54 57.43 -100.76
CA SER A 81 18.02 57.32 -102.13
C SER A 81 18.85 58.56 -102.47
N LYS A 82 19.96 58.33 -103.20
CA LYS A 82 20.69 59.23 -104.13
C LYS A 82 21.34 60.50 -103.59
N ARG A 83 22.63 60.67 -103.98
CA ARG A 83 23.04 61.77 -104.87
C ARG A 83 24.08 61.31 -105.89
N ILE A 84 23.79 61.62 -107.15
CA ILE A 84 24.71 61.71 -108.30
C ILE A 84 24.80 63.22 -108.60
N GLY A 85 26.01 63.74 -108.79
CA GLY A 85 26.28 65.02 -109.47
C GLY A 85 27.56 64.79 -110.30
N SER A 86 27.50 64.70 -111.62
CA SER A 86 27.33 65.74 -112.66
C SER A 86 28.60 66.54 -112.94
N ALA A 87 28.91 66.65 -114.24
CA ALA A 87 30.18 66.94 -114.88
C ALA A 87 30.63 68.41 -114.92
N SER A 88 31.94 68.62 -115.13
CA SER A 88 32.61 69.37 -116.22
C SER A 88 34.02 69.77 -115.73
N SER A 89 35.08 70.11 -116.48
CA SER A 89 35.42 70.26 -117.89
C SER A 89 36.91 70.68 -117.92
N THR A 90 37.79 70.02 -118.68
CA THR A 90 38.86 70.71 -119.44
C THR A 90 39.57 69.74 -120.41
N CYS A 91 39.58 70.16 -121.67
CA CYS A 91 40.00 69.41 -122.85
C CYS A 91 41.52 69.38 -123.04
N ARG A 92 42.05 68.24 -123.50
CA ARG A 92 43.30 68.13 -124.27
C ARG A 92 42.93 68.12 -125.76
N HIS A 93 43.41 69.11 -126.52
CA HIS A 93 43.59 69.06 -127.97
C HIS A 93 45.11 68.91 -128.23
N GLY A 94 45.64 68.32 -129.29
CA GLY A 94 45.12 67.60 -130.44
C GLY A 94 46.33 67.00 -131.18
N ALA A 95 46.19 65.79 -131.73
CA ALA A 95 47.20 65.17 -132.57
C ALA A 95 46.53 64.66 -133.86
N HIS A 96 46.87 65.35 -134.95
CA HIS A 96 46.97 64.87 -136.33
C HIS A 96 46.00 63.78 -136.82
N LYS A 97 44.93 64.26 -137.46
CA LYS A 97 44.51 63.97 -138.84
C LYS A 97 45.26 62.80 -139.53
N LYS A 98 44.58 61.66 -139.71
CA LYS A 98 44.66 60.79 -140.91
C LYS A 98 43.30 60.13 -141.14
N GLU A 99 42.81 60.30 -142.35
CA GLU A 99 41.47 60.00 -142.85
C GLU A 99 41.26 58.50 -143.09
N GLY A 100 40.04 58.01 -142.81
CA GLY A 100 39.47 56.70 -143.17
C GLY A 100 37.94 56.81 -143.18
N PRO A 101 37.20 56.02 -144.00
CA PRO A 101 35.97 56.45 -144.70
C PRO A 101 34.69 56.54 -143.83
N PRO A 102 33.60 57.16 -144.34
CA PRO A 102 32.53 57.77 -143.54
C PRO A 102 31.54 56.74 -142.97
N GLU A 103 31.33 56.77 -141.65
CA GLU A 103 30.17 56.12 -141.01
C GLU A 103 28.88 56.86 -141.40
N THR A 104 27.90 56.13 -141.89
CA THR A 104 26.60 56.70 -142.31
C THR A 104 25.72 57.02 -141.10
N GLU A 105 24.80 57.99 -141.20
CA GLU A 105 23.82 58.34 -140.13
C GLU A 105 22.99 57.12 -139.62
N GLU A 106 22.88 56.07 -140.43
CA GLU A 106 22.24 54.81 -140.05
C GLU A 106 23.04 53.99 -139.03
N ASP A 107 24.37 54.06 -139.09
CA ASP A 107 25.26 53.36 -138.15
C ASP A 107 25.15 53.96 -136.75
N LYS A 108 25.03 55.29 -136.64
CA LYS A 108 24.77 55.98 -135.37
C LYS A 108 23.45 55.53 -134.73
N LYS A 109 22.35 55.51 -135.51
CA LYS A 109 21.04 55.02 -135.06
C LYS A 109 21.08 53.54 -134.65
N ARG A 110 21.87 52.72 -135.34
CA ARG A 110 22.11 51.31 -134.98
C ARG A 110 22.87 51.19 -133.67
N THR A 111 23.90 52.00 -133.44
CA THR A 111 24.64 52.00 -132.16
C THR A 111 23.77 52.46 -130.99
N GLU A 112 22.87 53.42 -131.17
CA GLU A 112 21.92 53.87 -130.14
C GLU A 112 20.91 52.78 -129.78
N ARG A 113 20.33 52.10 -130.78
CA ARG A 113 19.46 50.93 -130.56
C ARG A 113 20.19 49.81 -129.81
N ILE A 114 21.44 49.54 -130.17
CA ILE A 114 22.29 48.56 -129.46
C ILE A 114 22.51 49.01 -128.01
N LYS A 115 22.81 50.29 -127.74
CA LYS A 115 22.96 50.82 -126.38
C LYS A 115 21.67 50.70 -125.55
N ILE A 116 20.52 51.00 -126.13
CA ILE A 116 19.21 50.84 -125.47
C ILE A 116 18.94 49.36 -125.15
N LEU A 117 19.19 48.45 -126.09
CA LEU A 117 19.05 47.01 -125.86
C LEU A 117 20.02 46.52 -124.78
N GLN A 118 21.27 46.98 -124.77
CA GLN A 118 22.25 46.67 -123.73
C GLN A 118 21.81 47.18 -122.35
N LEU A 119 21.22 48.37 -122.26
CA LEU A 119 20.66 48.90 -121.02
C LEU A 119 19.46 48.06 -120.55
N ARG A 120 18.57 47.66 -121.46
CA ARG A 120 17.43 46.77 -121.16
C ARG A 120 17.89 45.39 -120.69
N ILE A 121 18.91 44.82 -121.32
CA ILE A 121 19.54 43.56 -120.91
C ILE A 121 20.17 43.72 -119.52
N ARG A 122 20.91 44.81 -119.26
CA ARG A 122 21.50 45.09 -117.95
C ARG A 122 20.44 45.23 -116.86
N SER A 123 19.38 46.01 -117.10
CA SER A 123 18.25 46.15 -116.17
C SER A 123 17.55 44.81 -115.91
N ARG A 124 17.28 44.01 -116.95
CA ARG A 124 16.68 42.68 -116.79
C ARG A 124 17.57 41.73 -116.00
N ARG A 125 18.88 41.73 -116.25
CA ARG A 125 19.86 40.95 -115.47
C ARG A 125 19.86 41.36 -114.01
N GLN A 126 19.84 42.66 -113.72
CA GLN A 126 19.75 43.17 -112.35
C GLN A 126 18.46 42.70 -111.65
N THR A 127 17.30 42.80 -112.30
CA THR A 127 16.04 42.32 -111.71
C THR A 127 16.06 40.81 -111.47
N LEU A 128 16.64 40.02 -112.37
CA LEU A 128 16.78 38.57 -112.17
C LEU A 128 17.68 38.26 -110.98
N GLU A 129 18.76 39.03 -110.79
CA GLU A 129 19.64 38.88 -109.64
C GLU A 129 18.93 39.27 -108.33
N GLU A 130 18.14 40.34 -108.34
CA GLU A 130 17.29 40.73 -107.21
C GLU A 130 16.25 39.64 -106.88
N TYR A 131 15.64 38.99 -107.88
CA TYR A 131 14.74 37.86 -107.68
C TYR A 131 15.45 36.64 -107.11
N LYS A 132 16.65 36.30 -107.59
CA LYS A 132 17.46 35.23 -107.01
C LYS A 132 17.85 35.52 -105.57
N ASN A 133 18.31 36.74 -105.28
CA ASN A 133 18.64 37.16 -103.93
C ASN A 133 17.42 37.15 -102.99
N ARG A 134 16.24 37.49 -103.50
CA ARG A 134 14.98 37.37 -102.76
C ARG A 134 14.60 35.91 -102.53
N TYR A 135 14.78 35.04 -103.52
CA TYR A 135 14.54 33.61 -103.40
C TYR A 135 15.43 32.99 -102.31
N TYR A 136 16.73 33.28 -102.33
CA TYR A 136 17.65 32.77 -101.30
C TYR A 136 17.32 33.30 -99.90
N ARG A 137 17.00 34.59 -99.76
CA ARG A 137 16.54 35.14 -98.47
C ARG A 137 15.28 34.46 -97.98
N LEU A 138 14.27 34.31 -98.84
CA LEU A 138 13.02 33.67 -98.44
C LEU A 138 13.25 32.19 -98.07
N MET A 139 14.17 31.50 -98.74
CA MET A 139 14.54 30.13 -98.38
C MET A 139 15.20 30.07 -97.00
N ASP A 140 16.15 30.99 -96.72
CA ASP A 140 16.82 31.09 -95.43
C ASP A 140 15.82 31.44 -94.31
N ASP A 141 14.95 32.43 -94.53
CA ASP A 141 13.87 32.83 -93.62
C ASP A 141 12.90 31.66 -93.33
N ASN A 142 12.57 30.83 -94.32
CA ASN A 142 11.71 29.66 -94.09
C ASN A 142 12.43 28.57 -93.29
N VAL A 143 13.74 28.38 -93.51
CA VAL A 143 14.54 27.40 -92.75
C VAL A 143 14.69 27.85 -91.30
N THR A 144 14.95 29.14 -91.05
CA THR A 144 15.03 29.69 -89.69
C THR A 144 13.68 29.62 -88.98
N LEU A 145 12.58 30.03 -89.63
CA LEU A 145 11.23 29.91 -89.06
C LEU A 145 10.88 28.46 -88.71
N ARG A 146 11.26 27.50 -89.55
CA ARG A 146 11.04 26.09 -89.25
C ARG A 146 11.81 25.63 -88.01
N GLN A 147 13.08 26.03 -87.89
CA GLN A 147 13.90 25.71 -86.71
C GLN A 147 13.34 26.36 -85.43
N GLU A 148 12.82 27.59 -85.54
CA GLU A 148 12.15 28.27 -84.42
C GLU A 148 10.87 27.54 -84.00
N ILE A 149 10.04 27.12 -84.95
CA ILE A 149 8.83 26.34 -84.67
C ILE A 149 9.21 25.01 -84.01
N ASP A 150 10.13 24.25 -84.62
CA ASP A 150 10.58 22.96 -84.09
C ASP A 150 11.15 23.13 -82.66
N GLY A 151 11.92 24.18 -82.40
CA GLY A 151 12.46 24.49 -81.07
C GLY A 151 11.38 24.83 -80.04
N VAL A 152 10.41 25.68 -80.39
CA VAL A 152 9.28 26.01 -79.48
C VAL A 152 8.41 24.78 -79.22
N GLU A 153 8.20 23.93 -80.21
CA GLU A 153 7.47 22.66 -80.06
C GLU A 153 8.21 21.71 -79.13
N GLU A 154 9.53 21.55 -79.29
CA GLU A 154 10.35 20.72 -78.39
C GLU A 154 10.32 21.23 -76.94
N GLU A 155 10.48 22.54 -76.72
CA GLU A 155 10.39 23.14 -75.38
C GLU A 155 9.00 22.92 -74.76
N ALA A 156 7.93 23.14 -75.53
CA ALA A 156 6.56 22.91 -75.07
C ALA A 156 6.32 21.42 -74.74
N HIS A 157 6.84 20.50 -75.56
CA HIS A 157 6.73 19.06 -75.31
C HIS A 157 7.48 18.65 -74.05
N ASP A 158 8.68 19.16 -73.84
CA ASP A 158 9.47 18.89 -72.64
C ASP A 158 8.78 19.44 -71.38
N ASP A 159 8.16 20.61 -71.46
CA ASP A 159 7.44 21.19 -70.33
C ASP A 159 6.15 20.42 -70.02
N VAL A 160 5.37 20.03 -71.02
CA VAL A 160 4.21 19.15 -70.84
C VAL A 160 4.64 17.81 -70.24
N LYS A 161 5.74 17.22 -70.71
CA LYS A 161 6.27 15.96 -70.18
C LYS A 161 6.74 16.08 -68.73
N LYS A 162 7.39 17.19 -68.36
CA LYS A 162 7.75 17.48 -66.96
C LYS A 162 6.49 17.58 -66.10
N GLN A 163 5.47 18.31 -66.55
CA GLN A 163 4.20 18.45 -65.83
C GLN A 163 3.46 17.11 -65.68
N LEU A 164 3.40 16.28 -66.71
CA LEU A 164 2.80 14.95 -66.62
C LEU A 164 3.50 14.08 -65.57
N ARG A 165 4.84 14.10 -65.55
CA ARG A 165 5.62 13.38 -64.53
C ARG A 165 5.37 13.90 -63.12
N THR A 166 5.14 15.20 -62.91
CA THR A 166 4.78 15.72 -61.58
C THR A 166 3.38 15.27 -61.18
N TYR A 167 2.39 15.30 -62.09
CA TYR A 167 1.05 14.79 -61.81
C TYR A 167 1.02 13.29 -61.51
N GLU A 168 1.80 12.47 -62.22
CA GLU A 168 1.93 11.05 -61.93
C GLU A 168 2.50 10.80 -60.52
N LYS A 169 3.50 11.57 -60.11
CA LYS A 169 4.05 11.51 -58.74
C LYS A 169 3.01 11.92 -57.70
N PHE A 170 2.27 13.00 -57.92
CA PHE A 170 1.19 13.43 -57.03
C PHE A 170 0.08 12.38 -56.94
N ARG A 171 -0.32 11.80 -58.07
CA ARG A 171 -1.30 10.71 -58.11
C ARG A 171 -0.82 9.49 -57.34
N GLY A 172 0.42 9.05 -57.56
CA GLY A 172 1.02 7.93 -56.84
C GLY A 172 1.14 8.19 -55.33
N GLY A 173 1.53 9.42 -54.95
CA GLY A 173 1.54 9.87 -53.56
C GLY A 173 0.15 9.87 -52.93
N MET A 174 -0.85 10.37 -53.64
CA MET A 174 -2.25 10.39 -53.19
C MET A 174 -2.80 8.98 -53.00
N THR A 175 -2.57 8.05 -53.94
CA THR A 175 -3.03 6.66 -53.79
C THR A 175 -2.38 5.97 -52.59
N LYS A 176 -1.06 6.17 -52.37
CA LYS A 176 -0.36 5.61 -51.19
C LYS A 176 -0.86 6.22 -49.89
N LEU A 177 -1.15 7.52 -49.90
CA LEU A 177 -1.70 8.21 -48.74
C LEU A 177 -3.12 7.70 -48.44
N GLN A 178 -3.96 7.57 -49.46
CA GLN A 178 -5.31 7.04 -49.33
C GLN A 178 -5.30 5.59 -48.84
N SER A 179 -4.42 4.73 -49.37
CA SER A 179 -4.31 3.35 -48.88
C SER A 179 -3.89 3.31 -47.42
N ARG A 180 -2.94 4.16 -46.99
CA ARG A 180 -2.54 4.27 -45.59
C ARG A 180 -3.69 4.75 -44.71
N PHE A 181 -4.42 5.79 -45.13
CA PHE A 181 -5.57 6.26 -44.36
C PHE A 181 -6.64 5.18 -44.21
N VAL A 182 -6.90 4.38 -45.25
CA VAL A 182 -7.84 3.25 -45.14
C VAL A 182 -7.33 2.20 -44.16
N THR A 183 -6.05 1.81 -44.24
CA THR A 183 -5.47 0.83 -43.30
C THR A 183 -5.46 1.34 -41.86
N ASP A 184 -5.08 2.60 -41.64
CA ASP A 184 -5.01 3.22 -40.31
C ASP A 184 -6.42 3.34 -39.70
N LEU A 185 -7.42 3.67 -40.52
CA LEU A 185 -8.81 3.72 -40.12
C LEU A 185 -9.33 2.33 -39.72
N ASP A 186 -9.02 1.31 -40.52
CA ASP A 186 -9.42 -0.07 -40.21
C ASP A 186 -8.74 -0.58 -38.95
N GLN A 187 -7.46 -0.27 -38.74
CA GLN A 187 -6.73 -0.57 -37.49
C GLN A 187 -7.36 0.13 -36.28
N ALA A 188 -7.63 1.43 -36.37
CA ALA A 188 -8.28 2.18 -35.29
C ALA A 188 -9.68 1.61 -34.96
N LYS A 189 -10.42 1.15 -35.98
CA LYS A 189 -11.71 0.46 -35.78
C LYS A 189 -11.55 -0.89 -35.10
N THR A 190 -10.54 -1.69 -35.46
CA THR A 190 -10.30 -2.98 -34.81
C THR A 190 -9.88 -2.79 -33.36
N GLU A 191 -8.96 -1.87 -33.09
CA GLU A 191 -8.53 -1.53 -31.73
C GLU A 191 -9.72 -1.07 -30.88
N LEU A 192 -10.57 -0.19 -31.41
CA LEU A 192 -11.77 0.26 -30.70
C LEU A 192 -12.70 -0.91 -30.34
N ARG A 193 -12.92 -1.85 -31.28
CA ARG A 193 -13.76 -3.04 -31.03
C ARG A 193 -13.14 -3.94 -29.97
N GLU A 194 -11.83 -4.19 -30.06
CA GLU A 194 -11.12 -5.01 -29.09
C GLU A 194 -11.15 -4.39 -27.69
N THR A 195 -10.88 -3.08 -27.59
CA THR A 195 -10.96 -2.37 -26.30
C THR A 195 -12.37 -2.41 -25.73
N LYS A 196 -13.40 -2.27 -26.58
CA LYS A 196 -14.79 -2.32 -26.16
C LYS A 196 -15.16 -3.70 -25.64
N ILE A 197 -14.75 -4.77 -26.32
CA ILE A 197 -15.01 -6.14 -25.86
C ILE A 197 -14.29 -6.40 -24.53
N LYS A 198 -13.01 -6.00 -24.43
CA LYS A 198 -12.23 -6.16 -23.18
C LYS A 198 -12.91 -5.45 -22.02
N THR A 199 -13.27 -4.17 -22.18
CA THR A 199 -13.94 -3.41 -21.12
C THR A 199 -15.32 -3.97 -20.80
N GLU A 200 -16.11 -4.40 -21.79
CA GLU A 200 -17.41 -5.06 -21.54
C GLU A 200 -17.25 -6.36 -20.76
N THR A 201 -16.23 -7.18 -21.07
CA THR A 201 -15.96 -8.41 -20.32
C THR A 201 -15.49 -8.15 -18.89
N GLU A 202 -14.62 -7.15 -18.69
CA GLU A 202 -14.15 -6.73 -17.37
C GLU A 202 -15.30 -6.15 -16.54
N LEU A 203 -16.15 -5.30 -17.12
CA LEU A 203 -17.35 -4.76 -16.48
C LEU A 203 -18.33 -5.87 -16.11
N ALA A 204 -18.55 -6.85 -16.99
CA ALA A 204 -19.42 -7.99 -16.68
C ALA A 204 -18.85 -8.87 -15.55
N ALA A 205 -17.54 -9.06 -15.50
CA ALA A 205 -16.89 -9.78 -14.40
C ALA A 205 -17.00 -9.00 -13.08
N LEU A 206 -16.76 -7.69 -13.10
CA LEU A 206 -16.93 -6.81 -11.95
C LEU A 206 -18.38 -6.79 -11.46
N GLN A 207 -19.36 -6.72 -12.36
CA GLN A 207 -20.78 -6.76 -12.00
C GLN A 207 -21.13 -8.06 -11.27
N LYS A 208 -20.66 -9.21 -11.76
CA LYS A 208 -20.87 -10.51 -11.08
C LYS A 208 -20.24 -10.54 -9.69
N LEU A 209 -19.08 -9.90 -9.51
CA LEU A 209 -18.43 -9.81 -8.19
C LEU A 209 -19.26 -8.94 -7.25
N VAL A 210 -19.74 -7.79 -7.71
CA VAL A 210 -20.63 -6.91 -6.93
C VAL A 210 -21.90 -7.65 -6.53
N ASP A 211 -22.56 -8.33 -7.47
CA ASP A 211 -23.77 -9.10 -7.20
C ASP A 211 -23.52 -10.22 -6.17
N ALA A 212 -22.37 -10.90 -6.26
CA ALA A 212 -21.99 -11.93 -5.29
C ALA A 212 -21.75 -11.35 -3.88
N VAL A 213 -21.08 -10.20 -3.79
CA VAL A 213 -20.86 -9.49 -2.52
C VAL A 213 -22.18 -8.99 -1.94
N ASP A 214 -23.09 -8.48 -2.76
CA ASP A 214 -24.42 -8.05 -2.30
C ASP A 214 -25.25 -9.20 -1.73
N VAL A 215 -25.16 -10.40 -2.34
CA VAL A 215 -25.80 -11.61 -1.80
C VAL A 215 -25.20 -11.98 -0.44
N GLN A 216 -23.86 -11.96 -0.31
CA GLN A 216 -23.19 -12.22 0.97
C GLN A 216 -23.55 -11.18 2.03
N LEU A 217 -23.61 -9.90 1.66
CA LEU A 217 -23.97 -8.82 2.54
C LEU A 217 -25.40 -8.99 3.07
N LYS A 218 -26.36 -9.32 2.19
CA LYS A 218 -27.74 -9.61 2.59
C LYS A 218 -27.81 -10.80 3.54
N ALA A 219 -27.11 -11.90 3.24
CA ALA A 219 -27.06 -13.05 4.14
C ALA A 219 -26.50 -12.68 5.53
N LYS A 220 -25.45 -11.85 5.59
CA LYS A 220 -24.91 -11.35 6.86
C LYS A 220 -25.82 -10.37 7.59
N GLN A 221 -26.58 -9.55 6.86
CA GLN A 221 -27.60 -8.69 7.44
C GLN A 221 -28.75 -9.52 8.03
N ASP A 222 -29.17 -10.59 7.36
CA ASP A 222 -30.19 -11.51 7.87
C ASP A 222 -29.71 -12.28 9.11
N GLU A 223 -28.47 -12.79 9.09
CA GLU A 223 -27.83 -13.40 10.27
C GLU A 223 -27.80 -12.41 11.45
N LEU A 224 -27.40 -11.16 11.20
CA LEU A 224 -27.38 -10.12 12.22
C LEU A 224 -28.79 -9.82 12.75
N HIS A 225 -29.80 -9.77 11.88
CA HIS A 225 -31.18 -9.55 12.29
C HIS A 225 -31.70 -10.70 13.17
N VAL A 226 -31.37 -11.95 12.84
CA VAL A 226 -31.70 -13.12 13.68
C VAL A 226 -31.02 -13.01 15.05
N LEU A 227 -29.74 -12.65 15.08
CA LEU A 227 -28.99 -12.48 16.33
C LEU A 227 -29.55 -11.34 17.19
N LEU A 228 -29.93 -10.22 16.57
CA LEU A 228 -30.55 -9.10 17.26
C LEU A 228 -31.91 -9.50 17.84
N ASN A 229 -32.73 -10.21 17.07
CA ASN A 229 -34.01 -10.73 17.54
C ASN A 229 -33.83 -11.71 18.71
N TYR A 230 -32.80 -12.56 18.66
CA TYR A 230 -32.46 -13.44 19.78
C TYR A 230 -32.06 -12.62 21.01
N LYS A 231 -31.14 -11.66 20.86
CA LYS A 231 -30.64 -10.83 21.97
C LYS A 231 -31.75 -10.03 22.64
N ASP A 232 -32.64 -9.42 21.86
CA ASP A 232 -33.59 -8.45 22.38
C ASP A 232 -34.92 -9.10 22.81
N LYS A 233 -35.32 -10.23 22.21
CA LYS A 233 -36.62 -10.88 22.50
C LYS A 233 -36.49 -12.23 23.16
N GLU A 234 -35.72 -13.16 22.58
CA GLU A 234 -35.68 -14.53 23.09
C GLU A 234 -34.83 -14.68 24.34
N TYR A 235 -33.67 -14.04 24.37
CA TYR A 235 -32.70 -14.16 25.44
C TYR A 235 -33.25 -13.66 26.78
N PRO A 236 -33.91 -12.49 26.88
CA PRO A 236 -34.48 -12.04 28.15
C PRO A 236 -35.56 -12.99 28.66
N VAL A 237 -36.41 -13.52 27.78
CA VAL A 237 -37.45 -14.48 28.16
C VAL A 237 -36.83 -15.80 28.65
N LYS A 238 -35.80 -16.31 27.95
CA LYS A 238 -35.08 -17.52 28.39
C LYS A 238 -34.35 -17.29 29.71
N ALA A 239 -33.74 -16.12 29.91
CA ALA A 239 -33.07 -15.76 31.16
C ALA A 239 -34.05 -15.70 32.33
N ILE A 240 -35.22 -15.08 32.15
CA ILE A 240 -36.29 -15.09 33.17
C ILE A 240 -36.73 -16.52 33.46
N ARG A 241 -36.96 -17.33 32.42
CA ARG A 241 -37.35 -18.74 32.60
C ARG A 241 -36.31 -19.56 33.36
N ILE A 242 -35.02 -19.29 33.15
CA ILE A 242 -33.94 -19.93 33.91
C ILE A 242 -34.02 -19.51 35.37
N ALA A 243 -34.16 -18.21 35.66
CA ALA A 243 -34.29 -17.72 37.04
C ALA A 243 -35.54 -18.29 37.74
N ASP A 244 -36.66 -18.43 37.03
CA ASP A 244 -37.88 -19.05 37.57
C ASP A 244 -37.63 -20.52 37.97
N LEU A 245 -36.90 -21.28 37.13
CA LEU A 245 -36.55 -22.67 37.40
C LEU A 245 -35.54 -22.79 38.54
N GLU A 246 -34.57 -21.87 38.65
CA GLU A 246 -33.64 -21.82 39.77
C GLU A 246 -34.38 -21.58 41.09
N ASN A 247 -35.33 -20.65 41.11
CA ASN A 247 -36.20 -20.41 42.27
C ASN A 247 -37.06 -21.64 42.60
N GLU A 248 -37.59 -22.33 41.58
CA GLU A 248 -38.37 -23.57 41.79
C GLU A 248 -37.50 -24.68 42.41
N ILE A 249 -36.24 -24.82 41.97
CA ILE A 249 -35.28 -25.76 42.55
C ILE A 249 -34.98 -25.39 44.00
N GLU A 250 -34.71 -24.12 44.29
CA GLU A 250 -34.41 -23.65 45.65
C GLU A 250 -35.60 -23.86 46.59
N ASN A 251 -36.82 -23.54 46.15
CA ASN A 251 -38.04 -23.79 46.92
C ASN A 251 -38.24 -25.28 47.22
N VAL A 252 -38.00 -26.15 46.24
CA VAL A 252 -38.09 -27.61 46.43
C VAL A 252 -36.99 -28.11 47.37
N GLN A 253 -35.78 -27.55 47.30
CA GLN A 253 -34.70 -27.87 48.25
C GLN A 253 -35.08 -27.49 49.68
N ILE A 254 -35.58 -26.27 49.89
CA ILE A 254 -36.03 -25.80 51.21
C ILE A 254 -37.15 -26.71 51.75
N SER A 255 -38.17 -26.99 50.93
CA SER A 255 -39.28 -27.88 51.33
C SER A 255 -38.77 -29.28 51.69
N ASN A 256 -37.81 -29.82 50.95
CA ASN A 256 -37.24 -31.13 51.23
C ASN A 256 -36.36 -31.11 52.50
N GLU A 257 -35.65 -30.02 52.78
CA GLU A 257 -34.92 -29.85 54.05
C GLU A 257 -35.88 -29.80 55.24
N GLU A 258 -36.99 -29.08 55.12
CA GLU A 258 -38.06 -29.06 56.14
C GLU A 258 -38.63 -30.46 56.38
N ASP A 259 -38.99 -31.19 55.31
CA ASP A 259 -39.48 -32.57 55.40
C ASP A 259 -38.45 -33.50 56.05
N GLN A 260 -37.16 -33.33 55.76
CA GLN A 260 -36.08 -34.11 56.39
C GLN A 260 -36.00 -33.84 57.90
N LEU A 261 -36.06 -32.57 58.32
CA LEU A 261 -36.05 -32.21 59.74
C LEU A 261 -37.28 -32.76 60.47
N GLU A 262 -38.46 -32.72 59.84
CA GLU A 262 -39.66 -33.33 60.38
C GLU A 262 -39.52 -34.86 60.53
N LEU A 263 -38.98 -35.54 59.51
CA LEU A 263 -38.72 -36.97 59.55
C LEU A 263 -37.71 -37.34 60.65
N GLU A 264 -36.61 -36.59 60.78
CA GLU A 264 -35.63 -36.80 61.85
C GLU A 264 -36.26 -36.65 63.23
N HIS A 265 -37.08 -35.62 63.43
CA HIS A 265 -37.81 -35.44 64.67
C HIS A 265 -38.78 -36.60 64.94
N ILE A 266 -39.51 -37.10 63.94
CA ILE A 266 -40.37 -38.27 64.08
C ILE A 266 -39.54 -39.51 64.46
N ILE A 267 -38.41 -39.73 63.79
CA ILE A 267 -37.51 -40.86 64.08
C ILE A 267 -37.01 -40.78 65.53
N ASP A 268 -36.54 -39.62 65.98
CA ASP A 268 -36.03 -39.44 67.34
C ASP A 268 -37.11 -39.64 68.40
N THR A 269 -38.33 -39.14 68.14
CA THR A 269 -39.45 -39.36 69.05
C THR A 269 -39.87 -40.82 69.13
N GLU A 270 -39.93 -41.54 68.00
CA GLU A 270 -40.25 -42.97 67.97
C GLU A 270 -39.13 -43.82 68.60
N ILE A 271 -37.86 -43.54 68.31
CA ILE A 271 -36.72 -44.17 68.99
C ILE A 271 -36.79 -43.92 70.50
N GLY A 272 -37.11 -42.70 70.92
CA GLY A 272 -37.30 -42.33 72.32
C GLY A 272 -38.43 -43.14 72.98
N LYS A 273 -39.58 -43.29 72.31
CA LYS A 273 -40.71 -44.11 72.79
C LYS A 273 -40.32 -45.59 72.88
N LEU A 274 -39.69 -46.14 71.84
CA LEU A 274 -39.25 -47.54 71.80
C LEU A 274 -38.22 -47.83 72.90
N LYS A 275 -37.23 -46.96 73.10
CA LYS A 275 -36.24 -47.10 74.19
C LYS A 275 -36.90 -47.05 75.56
N LYS A 276 -37.85 -46.13 75.78
CA LYS A 276 -38.61 -46.05 77.04
C LYS A 276 -39.41 -47.32 77.30
N ASN A 277 -40.13 -47.81 76.28
CA ASN A 277 -40.91 -49.05 76.36
C ASN A 277 -40.00 -50.26 76.62
N GLN A 278 -38.88 -50.38 75.89
CA GLN A 278 -37.88 -51.42 76.10
C GLN A 278 -37.33 -51.39 77.52
N ASN A 279 -36.98 -50.20 78.03
CA ASN A 279 -36.50 -50.05 79.41
C ASN A 279 -37.58 -50.40 80.44
N SER A 280 -38.85 -50.06 80.22
CA SER A 280 -39.96 -50.43 81.10
C SER A 280 -40.15 -51.94 81.12
N VAL A 281 -40.27 -52.57 79.95
CA VAL A 281 -40.42 -54.03 79.81
C VAL A 281 -39.24 -54.76 80.41
N GLN A 282 -38.00 -54.28 80.17
CA GLN A 282 -36.81 -54.89 80.74
C GLN A 282 -36.78 -54.76 82.27
N LYS A 283 -37.16 -53.60 82.82
CA LYS A 283 -37.32 -53.43 84.27
C LYS A 283 -38.38 -54.37 84.83
N GLU A 284 -39.57 -54.43 84.23
CA GLU A 284 -40.65 -55.32 84.64
C GLU A 284 -40.24 -56.80 84.62
N ILE A 285 -39.54 -57.25 83.56
CA ILE A 285 -38.99 -58.61 83.48
C ILE A 285 -37.97 -58.84 84.59
N THR A 286 -37.01 -57.91 84.77
CA THR A 286 -35.99 -58.06 85.84
C THR A 286 -36.62 -58.04 87.23
N GLU A 287 -37.63 -57.21 87.47
CA GLU A 287 -38.38 -57.18 88.72
C GLU A 287 -39.16 -58.49 88.94
N HIS A 288 -39.81 -59.01 87.91
CA HIS A 288 -40.54 -60.28 88.02
C HIS A 288 -39.58 -61.43 88.31
N VAL A 289 -38.49 -61.55 87.53
CA VAL A 289 -37.47 -62.59 87.70
C VAL A 289 -36.80 -62.49 89.08
N THR A 290 -36.47 -61.27 89.54
CA THR A 290 -35.89 -61.08 90.88
C THR A 290 -36.89 -61.39 91.99
N LYS A 291 -38.16 -60.96 91.89
CA LYS A 291 -39.22 -61.32 92.85
C LYS A 291 -39.45 -62.82 92.92
N GLU A 292 -39.52 -63.51 91.78
CA GLU A 292 -39.68 -64.96 91.71
C GLU A 292 -38.45 -65.70 92.27
N ALA A 293 -37.24 -65.25 91.92
CA ALA A 293 -36.01 -65.79 92.48
C ALA A 293 -35.97 -65.61 94.00
N ILE A 294 -36.28 -64.42 94.50
CA ILE A 294 -36.38 -64.12 95.94
C ILE A 294 -37.43 -65.01 96.60
N ALA A 295 -38.62 -65.19 95.99
CA ALA A 295 -39.68 -66.04 96.55
C ALA A 295 -39.20 -67.48 96.78
N LYS A 296 -38.40 -68.03 95.86
CA LYS A 296 -37.80 -69.38 95.95
C LYS A 296 -36.62 -69.48 96.91
N MET A 297 -36.03 -68.38 97.39
CA MET A 297 -34.93 -68.42 98.36
C MET A 297 -35.40 -68.84 99.75
N HIS A 298 -34.58 -69.64 100.43
CA HIS A 298 -34.81 -70.05 101.81
C HIS A 298 -34.88 -68.83 102.76
N PRO A 299 -35.79 -68.79 103.75
CA PRO A 299 -35.96 -67.64 104.67
C PRO A 299 -34.66 -67.18 105.35
N SER A 300 -33.82 -68.12 105.80
CA SER A 300 -32.51 -67.80 106.39
C SER A 300 -31.58 -67.01 105.46
N LEU A 301 -31.65 -67.25 104.14
CA LEU A 301 -30.85 -66.50 103.17
C LEU A 301 -31.41 -65.08 102.93
N LYS A 302 -32.73 -64.90 103.04
CA LYS A 302 -33.37 -63.57 102.99
C LYS A 302 -32.98 -62.73 104.20
N ASP A 303 -33.03 -63.32 105.38
CA ASP A 303 -32.65 -62.66 106.62
C ASP A 303 -31.16 -62.28 106.60
N MET A 304 -30.30 -63.17 106.11
CA MET A 304 -28.88 -62.90 105.92
C MET A 304 -28.64 -61.78 104.88
N ALA A 305 -29.37 -61.77 103.76
CA ALA A 305 -29.24 -60.71 102.76
C ALA A 305 -29.71 -59.35 103.31
N LEU A 306 -30.79 -59.33 104.11
CA LEU A 306 -31.27 -58.13 104.79
C LEU A 306 -30.25 -57.64 105.83
N GLN A 307 -29.71 -58.54 106.66
CA GLN A 307 -28.65 -58.22 107.60
C GLN A 307 -27.40 -57.70 106.89
N ASN A 308 -26.99 -58.31 105.78
CA ASN A 308 -25.86 -57.83 104.97
C ASN A 308 -26.15 -56.44 104.38
N MET A 309 -27.37 -56.15 103.96
CA MET A 309 -27.75 -54.84 103.45
C MET A 309 -27.74 -53.78 104.56
N VAL A 310 -28.28 -54.11 105.74
CA VAL A 310 -28.24 -53.24 106.92
C VAL A 310 -26.78 -53.00 107.33
N MET A 311 -25.97 -54.05 107.42
CA MET A 311 -24.56 -53.96 107.77
C MET A 311 -23.77 -53.16 106.73
N LYS A 312 -24.07 -53.28 105.44
CA LYS A 312 -23.49 -52.44 104.40
C LYS A 312 -23.87 -50.97 104.58
N LYS A 313 -25.13 -50.67 104.92
CA LYS A 313 -25.57 -49.31 105.22
C LYS A 313 -24.89 -48.75 106.46
N GLU A 314 -24.71 -49.57 107.49
CA GLU A 314 -23.98 -49.21 108.70
C GLU A 314 -22.50 -48.94 108.41
N MET A 315 -21.87 -49.79 107.57
CA MET A 315 -20.50 -49.56 107.10
C MET A 315 -20.38 -48.27 106.29
N GLU A 316 -21.32 -47.99 105.38
CA GLU A 316 -21.37 -46.73 104.63
C GLU A 316 -21.51 -45.52 105.56
N PHE A 317 -22.21 -45.67 106.68
CA PHE A 317 -22.37 -44.65 107.71
C PHE A 317 -21.08 -44.43 108.50
N HIS A 318 -20.50 -45.50 109.07
CA HIS A 318 -19.25 -45.42 109.81
C HIS A 318 -18.08 -44.97 108.94
N GLN A 319 -18.04 -45.35 107.66
CA GLN A 319 -17.00 -44.85 106.75
C GLN A 319 -17.06 -43.33 106.63
N LYS A 320 -18.26 -42.75 106.47
CA LYS A 320 -18.42 -41.29 106.45
C LYS A 320 -18.01 -40.64 107.77
N GLU A 321 -18.26 -41.30 108.90
CA GLU A 321 -17.88 -40.82 110.23
C GLU A 321 -16.36 -40.87 110.44
N ILE A 322 -15.70 -41.95 110.02
CA ILE A 322 -14.24 -42.09 110.02
C ILE A 322 -13.61 -41.02 109.13
N ASP A 323 -14.11 -40.85 107.90
CA ASP A 323 -13.59 -39.84 106.97
C ASP A 323 -13.68 -38.42 107.58
N ALA A 324 -14.79 -38.12 108.28
CA ALA A 324 -14.96 -36.85 109.00
C ALA A 324 -14.01 -36.70 110.19
N GLN A 325 -13.79 -37.76 110.99
CA GLN A 325 -12.85 -37.75 112.11
C GLN A 325 -11.39 -37.64 111.65
N GLU A 326 -11.01 -38.32 110.56
CA GLU A 326 -9.69 -38.20 109.96
C GLU A 326 -9.44 -36.77 109.48
N GLN A 327 -10.45 -36.11 108.92
CA GLN A 327 -10.34 -34.73 108.49
C GLN A 327 -10.13 -33.78 109.69
N GLN A 328 -10.86 -33.99 110.80
CA GLN A 328 -10.64 -33.25 112.05
C GLN A 328 -9.26 -33.50 112.67
N ASN A 329 -8.77 -34.74 112.67
CA ASN A 329 -7.44 -35.06 113.16
C ASN A 329 -6.35 -34.39 112.31
N LYS A 330 -6.50 -34.35 110.98
CA LYS A 330 -5.59 -33.62 110.09
C LYS A 330 -5.58 -32.13 110.41
N GLU A 331 -6.75 -31.52 110.60
CA GLU A 331 -6.86 -30.10 110.99
C GLU A 331 -6.20 -29.81 112.35
N LEU A 332 -6.34 -30.72 113.32
CA LEU A 332 -5.68 -30.62 114.62
C LEU A 332 -4.17 -30.82 114.51
N GLU A 333 -3.70 -31.80 113.74
CA GLU A 333 -2.27 -32.01 113.48
C GLU A 333 -1.64 -30.80 112.79
N ASP A 334 -2.33 -30.20 111.83
CA ASP A 334 -1.86 -29.01 111.13
C ASP A 334 -1.88 -27.80 112.05
N SER A 335 -2.87 -27.68 112.94
CA SER A 335 -2.88 -26.67 114.01
C SER A 335 -1.69 -26.85 114.97
N ILE A 336 -1.38 -28.09 115.39
CA ILE A 336 -0.22 -28.39 116.24
C ILE A 336 1.09 -28.07 115.50
N LYS A 337 1.20 -28.43 114.22
CA LYS A 337 2.39 -28.10 113.39
C LYS A 337 2.55 -26.58 113.26
N GLN A 338 1.47 -25.83 113.05
CA GLN A 338 1.49 -24.36 113.04
C GLN A 338 1.94 -23.81 114.40
N LEU A 339 1.36 -24.29 115.50
CA LEU A 339 1.74 -23.91 116.87
C LEU A 339 3.20 -24.23 117.21
N LEU A 340 3.77 -25.31 116.65
CA LEU A 340 5.19 -25.69 116.80
C LEU A 340 6.13 -24.93 115.87
N GLN A 341 5.67 -24.51 114.69
CA GLN A 341 6.45 -23.73 113.73
C GLN A 341 6.45 -22.24 114.07
N ASP A 342 5.46 -21.74 114.80
CA ASP A 342 5.43 -20.35 115.24
C ASP A 342 6.56 -20.08 116.27
N PRO A 343 7.55 -19.21 115.93
CA PRO A 343 8.65 -18.89 116.83
C PRO A 343 8.21 -18.02 118.04
N GLN A 344 6.94 -17.61 118.08
CA GLN A 344 6.33 -16.83 119.16
C GLN A 344 5.79 -17.69 120.32
N THR A 345 5.54 -18.99 120.09
CA THR A 345 5.03 -19.94 121.10
C THR A 345 6.11 -20.84 121.69
N ASN A 346 7.34 -20.79 121.15
CA ASN A 346 8.48 -21.53 121.69
C ASN A 346 9.12 -20.75 122.85
N ILE A 347 8.48 -20.83 124.02
CA ILE A 347 8.82 -20.11 125.27
C ILE A 347 10.32 -20.23 125.62
N LYS A 348 10.97 -21.35 125.25
CA LYS A 348 12.40 -21.60 125.50
C LYS A 348 13.33 -20.75 124.63
N LEU A 349 12.95 -20.43 123.39
CA LEU A 349 13.72 -19.57 122.47
C LEU A 349 13.45 -18.08 122.70
N GLN A 350 12.30 -17.71 123.27
CA GLN A 350 11.99 -16.32 123.65
C GLN A 350 12.68 -15.85 124.94
N LEU A 351 12.81 -16.71 125.97
CA LEU A 351 13.40 -16.28 127.25
C LEU A 351 14.93 -16.25 127.27
N PHE A 352 15.61 -17.07 126.45
CA PHE A 352 17.07 -17.20 126.51
C PHE A 352 17.72 -17.22 125.11
N PRO A 353 17.69 -16.09 124.37
CA PRO A 353 18.35 -16.00 123.06
C PRO A 353 19.87 -16.20 123.13
N GLU A 354 20.50 -15.84 124.27
CA GLU A 354 21.96 -15.86 124.41
C GLU A 354 22.57 -17.23 124.74
N PHE A 355 21.76 -18.21 125.15
CA PHE A 355 22.26 -19.56 125.51
C PHE A 355 22.22 -20.58 124.36
N PHE A 356 21.59 -20.23 123.23
CA PHE A 356 21.51 -21.11 122.06
C PHE A 356 22.12 -20.46 120.80
N PRO A 357 23.40 -20.02 120.80
CA PRO A 357 24.09 -19.78 119.56
C PRO A 357 24.18 -21.10 118.79
N MET A 358 23.66 -21.10 117.55
CA MET A 358 23.78 -22.17 116.56
C MET A 358 25.28 -22.48 116.35
N ARG A 359 25.85 -23.32 117.23
CA ARG A 359 27.17 -23.91 117.02
C ARG A 359 26.98 -25.15 116.16
N GLU A 360 27.65 -25.17 115.01
CA GLU A 360 27.81 -26.37 114.21
C GLU A 360 28.46 -27.45 115.08
N LYS A 361 27.72 -28.54 115.30
CA LYS A 361 28.16 -29.65 116.15
C LYS A 361 29.19 -30.47 115.39
N CYS A 362 30.39 -30.63 115.96
CA CYS A 362 31.44 -31.52 115.45
C CYS A 362 30.90 -32.94 115.27
N THR A 363 31.09 -33.50 114.08
CA THR A 363 30.83 -34.91 113.77
C THR A 363 32.03 -35.78 114.16
N PRO A 364 31.82 -37.08 114.47
CA PRO A 364 32.81 -37.92 115.18
C PRO A 364 34.17 -38.16 114.51
N ASP A 365 34.34 -37.82 113.23
CA ASP A 365 35.56 -38.12 112.44
C ASP A 365 36.51 -36.91 112.27
N MET A 366 36.37 -35.86 113.10
CA MET A 366 37.24 -34.69 113.04
C MET A 366 38.38 -34.81 114.07
N GLU A 367 39.63 -34.86 113.60
CA GLU A 367 40.84 -35.01 114.40
C GLU A 367 41.09 -33.75 115.26
N VAL A 368 40.87 -33.87 116.57
CA VAL A 368 41.02 -32.76 117.54
C VAL A 368 42.48 -32.70 118.01
N VAL A 369 43.24 -31.75 117.48
CA VAL A 369 44.60 -31.43 117.97
C VAL A 369 44.48 -30.52 119.20
N LEU A 370 44.81 -31.06 120.38
CA LEU A 370 44.84 -30.30 121.64
C LEU A 370 46.24 -29.69 121.82
N ASP A 371 46.34 -28.39 121.65
CA ASP A 371 47.57 -27.61 121.81
C ASP A 371 47.83 -27.35 123.32
N ILE A 372 48.46 -28.32 124.00
CA ILE A 372 48.88 -28.21 125.40
C ILE A 372 50.39 -27.96 125.45
N PRO A 373 50.86 -26.74 125.76
CA PRO A 373 52.29 -26.42 125.76
C PRO A 373 53.03 -27.11 126.92
N THR A 374 54.03 -27.93 126.58
CA THR A 374 55.00 -28.53 127.52
C THR A 374 56.20 -27.61 127.73
N GLN A 375 56.62 -27.50 128.98
CA GLN A 375 57.67 -26.60 129.47
C GLN A 375 59.07 -27.04 129.01
N GLU A 376 59.68 -26.32 128.06
CA GLU A 376 61.12 -26.41 127.77
C GLU A 376 61.90 -25.46 128.68
N TRP A 377 62.97 -25.97 129.27
CA TRP A 377 63.82 -25.25 130.22
C TRP A 377 64.68 -24.21 129.47
N LEU A 378 64.58 -22.94 129.86
CA LEU A 378 65.41 -21.84 129.32
C LEU A 378 66.54 -21.49 130.29
N PRO A 379 67.78 -21.31 129.80
CA PRO A 379 68.61 -20.18 130.24
C PRO A 379 69.43 -19.61 129.04
N ILE A 380 69.67 -18.32 128.87
CA ILE A 380 69.64 -17.12 129.72
C ILE A 380 69.14 -15.96 128.86
#